data_AF-A0A3D9HTT9-F1
#
_entry.id   AF-A0A3D9HTT9-F1
#
_cell.length_a   1.000
_cell.length_b   1.000
_cell.length_c   1.000
_cell.angle_alpha   90.00
_cell.angle_beta   90.00
_cell.angle_gamma   90.00
#
_symmetry.space_group_name_H-M   'P 1'
#
loop_
_entity.id
_entity.type
_entity.pdbx_description
1 polymer ?
#
loop_
_entity_poly.entity_id
_entity_poly.type
_entity_poly.pdbx_seq_one_letter_code
_entity_poly.pdbx_strand_id
1 'polypeptide(L)'
;MTTKKPLFLKNRLVLILVGVLVLFTVGFYLYAFRGFLVNPDAIFITSDIKDGKLVLNGSAASSATAYSGYTSRQKDGKLVLRIRYVPIANKWHQTGNFRIEISEKDMSSIRQVSIYDKDNRDRILWTRTNTS
;
A
#
# COMPACT_ATOMS: atom_id res chain seq x y z
N MET A 1 44.39 -35.51 -21.64
CA MET A 1 43.33 -35.99 -20.71
C MET A 1 42.31 -34.88 -20.52
N THR A 2 41.21 -34.91 -21.27
CA THR A 2 40.14 -33.91 -21.18
C THR A 2 39.04 -34.44 -20.25
N THR A 3 39.08 -34.02 -18.99
CA THR A 3 38.01 -34.28 -18.01
C THR A 3 36.72 -33.59 -18.47
N LYS A 4 35.80 -34.37 -19.07
CA LYS A 4 34.44 -33.93 -19.36
C LYS A 4 33.76 -33.57 -18.03
N LYS A 5 33.63 -32.29 -17.72
CA LYS A 5 32.86 -31.82 -16.56
C LYS A 5 31.46 -32.48 -16.63
N PRO A 6 30.97 -33.11 -15.55
CA PRO A 6 29.74 -33.89 -15.60
C PRO A 6 28.58 -32.97 -15.99
N LEU A 7 27.84 -33.37 -17.03
CA LEU A 7 26.67 -32.67 -17.57
C LEU A 7 25.67 -32.26 -16.47
N PHE A 8 25.61 -33.05 -15.40
CA PHE A 8 24.81 -32.82 -14.20
C PHE A 8 25.15 -31.52 -13.45
N LEU A 9 26.41 -31.08 -13.40
CA LEU A 9 26.76 -29.80 -12.75
C LEU A 9 26.20 -28.61 -13.53
N LYS A 10 26.20 -28.69 -14.87
CA LYS A 10 25.63 -27.63 -15.73
C LYS A 10 24.12 -27.51 -15.53
N ASN A 11 23.40 -28.64 -15.49
CA ASN A 11 21.95 -28.63 -15.28
C ASN A 11 21.56 -28.12 -13.88
N ARG A 12 22.33 -28.45 -12.84
CA ARG A 12 22.12 -27.90 -11.48
C ARG A 12 22.37 -26.40 -11.42
N LEU A 13 23.42 -25.92 -12.10
CA LEU A 13 23.75 -24.48 -12.13
C LEU A 13 22.68 -23.68 -12.90
N VAL A 14 22.16 -24.23 -14.00
CA VAL A 14 21.01 -23.64 -14.73
C VAL A 14 19.77 -23.59 -13.85
N LEU A 15 19.43 -24.66 -13.13
CA LEU A 15 18.29 -24.67 -12.21
C LEU A 15 18.43 -23.64 -11.08
N ILE A 16 19.63 -23.48 -10.52
CA ILE A 16 19.91 -22.45 -9.50
C ILE A 16 19.71 -21.05 -10.10
N LEU A 17 20.26 -20.78 -11.29
CA LEU A 17 20.11 -19.48 -11.96
C LEU A 17 18.66 -19.15 -12.27
N VAL A 18 17.88 -20.13 -12.77
CA VAL A 18 16.45 -19.95 -13.00
C VAL A 18 15.70 -19.69 -11.69
N GLY A 19 16.03 -20.43 -10.62
CA GLY A 19 15.45 -20.20 -9.30
C GLY A 19 15.73 -18.79 -8.76
N VAL A 20 16.97 -18.32 -8.86
CA VAL A 20 17.37 -16.95 -8.48
C VAL A 20 16.62 -15.92 -9.32
N LEU A 21 16.50 -16.14 -10.64
CA LEU A 21 15.78 -15.23 -11.53
C LEU A 21 14.28 -15.15 -11.17
N VAL A 22 13.65 -16.28 -10.84
CA VAL A 22 12.25 -16.31 -10.39
C VAL A 22 12.09 -15.53 -9.08
N LEU A 23 12.95 -15.78 -8.09
CA LEU A 23 12.93 -15.04 -6.82
C LEU A 23 13.11 -13.54 -7.04
N PHE A 24 14.04 -13.15 -7.93
CA PHE A 24 14.28 -11.75 -8.26
C PHE A 24 13.07 -11.11 -8.93
N THR A 25 12.42 -11.83 -9.86
CA THR A 25 11.21 -11.36 -10.56
C THR A 25 10.04 -11.17 -9.60
N VAL A 26 9.81 -12.13 -8.70
CA VAL A 26 8.75 -12.06 -7.68
C VAL A 26 9.04 -10.92 -6.69
N GLY A 27 10.27 -10.80 -6.21
CA GLY A 27 10.68 -9.72 -5.32
C GLY A 27 10.51 -8.35 -5.96
N PHE A 28 10.94 -8.20 -7.22
CA PHE A 28 10.75 -6.98 -7.99
C PHE A 28 9.27 -6.64 -8.18
N TYR A 29 8.42 -7.62 -8.51
CA TYR A 29 6.99 -7.40 -8.65
C TYR A 29 6.35 -6.87 -7.36
N LEU A 30 6.67 -7.50 -6.21
CA LEU A 30 6.16 -7.05 -4.91
C LEU A 30 6.64 -5.63 -4.58
N TYR A 31 7.90 -5.31 -4.88
CA TYR A 31 8.47 -3.99 -4.63
C TYR A 31 7.89 -2.89 -5.53
N ALA A 32 7.76 -3.17 -6.83
CA ALA A 32 7.41 -2.18 -7.84
C ALA A 32 5.89 -1.96 -8.02
N PHE A 33 5.06 -2.95 -7.67
CA PHE A 33 3.61 -2.90 -7.92
C PHE A 33 2.75 -2.99 -6.65
N ARG A 34 3.07 -3.88 -5.71
CA ARG A 34 2.23 -4.04 -4.51
C ARG A 34 2.36 -2.86 -3.55
N GLY A 35 3.55 -2.27 -3.51
CA GLY A 35 3.89 -1.17 -2.60
C GLY A 35 3.97 -1.62 -1.14
N PHE A 36 4.55 -0.75 -0.32
CA PHE A 36 4.76 -0.96 1.11
C PHE A 36 3.84 -0.06 1.92
N LEU A 37 3.56 -0.46 3.16
CA LEU A 37 2.91 0.42 4.12
C LEU A 37 3.86 1.54 4.49
N VAL A 38 3.37 2.77 4.40
CA VAL A 38 4.11 3.97 4.80
C VAL A 38 3.66 4.38 6.20
N ASN A 39 4.59 4.98 6.95
CA ASN A 39 4.30 5.57 8.23
C ASN A 39 3.22 6.68 8.07
N PRO A 40 2.11 6.67 8.83
CA PRO A 40 1.04 7.66 8.76
C PRO A 40 1.53 9.09 9.02
N ASP A 41 2.67 9.25 9.71
CA ASP A 41 3.30 10.55 9.98
C ASP A 41 3.96 11.14 8.73
N ALA A 42 4.35 10.29 7.78
CA ALA A 42 4.92 10.71 6.49
C ALA A 42 3.84 11.03 5.43
N ILE A 43 2.57 11.02 5.82
CA ILE A 43 1.43 11.27 4.94
C ILE A 43 0.66 12.49 5.47
N PHE A 44 0.54 13.51 4.63
CA PHE A 44 -0.37 14.62 4.88
C PHE A 44 -1.76 14.20 4.40
N ILE A 45 -2.75 14.24 5.29
CA ILE A 45 -4.12 13.84 4.97
C ILE A 45 -5.08 14.89 5.49
N THR A 46 -6.02 15.27 4.64
CA THR A 46 -7.18 16.09 5.01
C THR A 46 -8.46 15.29 4.79
N SER A 47 -9.41 15.44 5.70
CA SER A 47 -10.73 14.83 5.62
C SER A 47 -11.78 15.92 5.42
N ASP A 48 -12.72 15.70 4.51
CA ASP A 48 -13.82 16.61 4.26
C ASP A 48 -15.11 15.81 3.98
N ILE A 49 -16.27 16.39 4.26
CA ILE A 49 -17.56 15.82 3.90
C ILE A 49 -18.07 16.55 2.67
N LYS A 50 -18.16 15.84 1.53
CA LYS A 50 -18.67 16.38 0.27
C LYS A 50 -19.79 15.50 -0.25
N ASP A 51 -20.94 16.09 -0.53
CA ASP A 51 -22.12 15.39 -1.08
C ASP A 51 -22.51 14.13 -0.28
N GLY A 52 -22.49 14.23 1.07
CA GLY A 52 -22.81 13.10 1.96
C GLY A 52 -21.72 12.02 2.06
N LYS A 53 -20.60 12.17 1.33
CA LYS A 53 -19.47 11.25 1.35
C LYS A 53 -18.32 11.81 2.17
N LEU A 54 -17.60 10.94 2.87
CA LEU A 54 -16.33 11.30 3.48
C LEU A 54 -15.23 11.16 2.43
N VAL A 55 -14.59 12.28 2.10
CA VAL A 55 -13.50 12.36 1.14
C VAL A 55 -12.20 12.58 1.91
N LEU A 56 -11.27 11.66 1.74
CA LEU A 56 -9.91 11.75 2.28
C LEU A 56 -8.96 12.06 1.15
N ASN A 57 -8.34 13.24 1.20
CA ASN A 57 -7.27 13.60 0.28
C ASN A 57 -5.95 13.50 1.01
N GLY A 58 -4.93 12.95 0.36
CA GLY A 58 -3.62 12.92 0.97
C GLY A 58 -2.48 12.90 -0.03
N SER A 59 -1.30 13.18 0.50
CA SER A 59 -0.05 13.22 -0.23
C SER A 59 1.07 12.68 0.64
N ALA A 60 1.99 11.91 0.05
CA ALA A 60 3.21 11.54 0.73
C ALA A 60 4.15 12.73 0.83
N ALA A 61 4.87 12.85 1.94
CA ALA A 61 5.92 13.86 2.13
C ALA A 61 7.10 13.66 1.16
N SER A 62 7.31 12.43 0.65
CA SER A 62 8.37 12.10 -0.30
C SER A 62 7.87 12.22 -1.74
N SER A 63 8.52 13.08 -2.52
CA SER A 63 8.25 13.27 -3.95
C SER A 63 8.59 12.05 -4.83
N ALA A 64 9.41 11.13 -4.33
CA ALA A 64 9.82 9.93 -5.07
C ALA A 64 8.82 8.77 -4.95
N THR A 65 7.96 8.79 -3.92
CA THR A 65 7.00 7.72 -3.66
C THR A 65 5.67 7.96 -4.36
N ALA A 66 5.08 6.90 -4.91
CA ALA A 66 3.79 7.00 -5.57
C ALA A 66 2.73 6.11 -4.93
N TYR A 67 1.50 6.60 -4.87
CA TYR A 67 0.38 5.89 -4.27
C TYR A 67 0.02 4.65 -5.09
N SER A 68 0.00 3.48 -4.44
CA SER A 68 -0.34 2.20 -5.08
C SER A 68 -1.72 1.67 -4.71
N GLY A 69 -2.33 2.22 -3.66
CA GLY A 69 -3.68 1.86 -3.23
C GLY A 69 -3.83 1.84 -1.72
N TYR A 70 -4.94 1.29 -1.26
CA TYR A 70 -5.22 1.11 0.15
C TYR A 70 -5.94 -0.20 0.41
N THR A 71 -5.87 -0.67 1.64
CA THR A 71 -6.79 -1.70 2.15
C THR A 71 -7.59 -1.13 3.30
N SER A 72 -8.87 -1.49 3.36
CA SER A 72 -9.76 -1.11 4.45
C SER A 72 -10.11 -2.35 5.29
N ARG A 73 -10.33 -2.12 6.59
CA ARG A 73 -10.96 -3.09 7.47
C ARG A 73 -11.93 -2.35 8.37
N GLN A 74 -13.19 -2.78 8.36
CA GLN A 74 -14.20 -2.26 9.26
C GLN A 74 -14.42 -3.24 10.41
N LYS A 75 -14.39 -2.73 11.65
CA LYS A 75 -14.73 -3.50 12.85
C LYS A 75 -15.29 -2.56 13.91
N ASP A 76 -16.42 -2.92 14.52
CA ASP A 76 -17.03 -2.19 15.65
C ASP A 76 -17.27 -0.69 15.38
N GLY A 77 -17.66 -0.34 14.14
CA GLY A 77 -17.87 1.05 13.71
C GLY A 77 -16.57 1.86 13.48
N LYS A 78 -15.39 1.24 13.63
CA LYS A 78 -14.11 1.81 13.24
C LYS A 78 -13.73 1.32 11.85
N LEU A 79 -13.50 2.25 10.93
CA LEU A 79 -12.88 1.98 9.64
C LEU A 79 -11.38 2.25 9.75
N VAL A 80 -10.59 1.22 9.50
CA VAL A 80 -9.12 1.31 9.47
C VAL A 80 -8.65 1.25 8.03
N LEU A 81 -7.91 2.27 7.60
CA LEU A 81 -7.29 2.34 6.29
C LEU A 81 -5.78 2.09 6.42
N ARG A 82 -5.24 1.33 5.48
CA ARG A 82 -3.80 1.10 5.33
C ARG A 82 -3.41 1.55 3.94
N ILE A 83 -2.74 2.69 3.87
CA ILE A 83 -2.30 3.31 2.62
C ILE A 83 -0.99 2.66 2.18
N ARG A 84 -0.85 2.39 0.89
CA ARG A 84 0.33 1.77 0.30
C ARG A 84 0.93 2.69 -0.75
N TYR A 85 2.26 2.70 -0.76
CA TYR A 85 3.05 3.42 -1.73
C TYR A 85 4.10 2.50 -2.35
N VAL A 86 4.35 2.71 -3.64
CA VAL A 86 5.55 2.19 -4.29
C VAL A 86 6.69 3.20 -4.09
N PRO A 87 7.92 2.69 -3.86
CA PRO A 87 9.08 3.52 -3.54
C PRO A 87 9.58 4.36 -4.73
N ILE A 88 9.18 4.00 -5.95
CA ILE A 88 9.58 4.69 -7.17
C ILE A 88 8.31 4.93 -7.99
N ALA A 89 8.02 6.20 -8.26
CA ALA A 89 6.99 6.59 -9.21
C ALA A 89 7.25 5.97 -10.59
N ASN A 90 6.22 5.40 -11.20
CA ASN A 90 6.30 4.73 -12.48
C ASN A 90 5.08 5.08 -13.35
N LYS A 91 5.04 4.57 -14.59
CA LYS A 91 3.95 4.89 -15.54
C LYS A 91 2.56 4.58 -14.98
N TRP A 92 2.45 3.59 -14.08
CA TRP A 92 1.21 3.14 -13.45
C TRP A 92 0.89 3.93 -12.16
N HIS A 93 1.91 4.35 -11.43
CA HIS A 93 1.82 5.10 -10.18
C HIS A 93 2.67 6.36 -10.28
N GLN A 94 2.10 7.45 -10.77
CA GLN A 94 2.87 8.65 -11.14
C GLN A 94 3.03 9.66 -10.01
N THR A 95 2.13 9.64 -9.02
CA THR A 95 2.12 10.66 -7.96
C THR A 95 1.93 10.04 -6.59
N GLY A 96 2.43 10.73 -5.57
CA GLY A 96 2.17 10.39 -4.16
C GLY A 96 0.80 10.83 -3.66
N ASN A 97 -0.01 11.46 -4.51
CA ASN A 97 -1.32 11.97 -4.14
C ASN A 97 -2.38 10.88 -4.24
N PHE A 98 -3.33 10.88 -3.31
CA PHE A 98 -4.48 9.99 -3.34
C PHE A 98 -5.76 10.71 -2.94
N ARG A 99 -6.87 10.14 -3.40
CA ARG A 99 -8.22 10.49 -2.98
C ARG A 99 -8.98 9.21 -2.70
N ILE A 100 -9.51 9.09 -1.49
CA ILE A 100 -10.34 7.96 -1.06
C ILE A 100 -11.72 8.52 -0.73
N GLU A 101 -12.75 7.93 -1.32
CA GLU A 101 -14.14 8.29 -1.07
C GLU A 101 -14.84 7.15 -0.35
N ILE A 102 -15.46 7.47 0.78
CA ILE A 102 -16.28 6.55 1.55
C ILE A 102 -17.72 6.96 1.32
N SER A 103 -18.52 6.04 0.78
CA SER A 103 -19.91 6.33 0.41
C SER A 103 -20.77 6.62 1.65
N GLU A 104 -21.85 7.36 1.45
CA GLU A 104 -22.83 7.65 2.50
C GLU A 104 -23.42 6.39 3.13
N LYS A 105 -23.67 5.37 2.30
CA LYS A 105 -24.17 4.07 2.75
C LYS A 105 -23.20 3.42 3.73
N ASP A 106 -21.91 3.44 3.43
CA ASP A 106 -20.87 2.87 4.30
C ASP A 106 -20.70 3.72 5.55
N MET A 107 -20.75 5.04 5.41
CA MET A 107 -20.68 6.02 6.49
C MET A 107 -21.72 5.74 7.57
N SER A 108 -22.95 5.32 7.26
CA SER A 108 -24.01 5.05 8.25
C SER A 108 -23.54 4.20 9.44
N SER A 109 -22.71 3.20 9.15
CA SER A 109 -22.16 2.23 10.11
C SER A 109 -20.80 2.61 10.70
N ILE A 110 -20.18 3.69 10.21
CA ILE A 110 -18.85 4.14 10.60
C ILE A 110 -18.97 5.33 11.57
N ARG A 111 -18.37 5.17 12.74
CA ARG A 111 -18.24 6.21 13.78
C ARG A 111 -16.87 6.88 13.76
N GLN A 112 -15.85 6.19 13.23
CA GLN A 112 -14.48 6.68 13.23
C GLN A 112 -13.73 6.14 12.01
N VAL A 113 -12.90 7.00 11.39
CA VAL A 113 -11.95 6.60 10.36
C VAL A 113 -10.53 6.88 10.85
N SER A 114 -9.66 5.89 10.71
CA SER A 114 -8.27 5.93 11.17
C SER A 114 -7.33 5.32 10.13
N ILE A 115 -6.06 5.72 10.16
CA ILE A 115 -5.01 5.11 9.35
C ILE A 115 -3.99 4.40 10.22
N TYR A 116 -3.49 3.25 9.75
CA TYR A 116 -2.49 2.43 10.46
C TYR A 116 -1.19 2.37 9.67
N ASP A 117 -0.05 2.42 10.37
CA ASP A 117 1.24 1.94 9.82
C ASP A 117 1.38 0.42 9.91
N LYS A 118 2.54 -0.03 9.43
CA LYS A 118 3.11 -1.36 9.69
C LYS A 118 3.17 -1.74 11.18
N ASP A 119 3.24 -0.76 12.10
CA ASP A 119 3.41 -0.97 13.54
C ASP A 119 2.05 -0.91 14.28
N ASN A 120 0.93 -0.81 13.54
CA ASN A 120 -0.44 -0.66 14.05
C ASN A 120 -0.67 0.58 14.94
N ARG A 121 0.15 1.64 14.80
CA ARG A 121 -0.15 2.94 15.40
C ARG A 121 -1.31 3.57 14.65
N ASP A 122 -2.31 4.05 15.38
CA ASP A 122 -3.51 4.63 14.79
C ASP A 122 -3.48 6.15 14.81
N ARG A 123 -3.71 6.74 13.63
CA ARG A 123 -3.97 8.18 13.50
C ARG A 123 -5.42 8.36 13.10
N ILE A 124 -6.20 9.00 13.97
CA ILE A 124 -7.61 9.32 13.71
C ILE A 124 -7.67 10.42 12.66
N LEU A 125 -8.41 10.19 11.59
CA LEU A 125 -8.66 11.18 10.54
C LEU A 125 -10.00 11.87 10.71
N TRP A 126 -10.99 11.11 11.17
CA TRP A 126 -12.36 11.61 11.31
C TRP A 126 -13.08 10.83 12.39
N THR A 127 -13.95 11.53 13.10
CA THR A 127 -14.89 10.96 14.06
C THR A 127 -16.26 11.55 13.78
N ARG A 128 -17.30 10.73 13.86
CA ARG A 128 -18.68 11.20 13.85
C ARG A 128 -18.90 12.02 15.12
N THR A 129 -18.95 13.33 14.97
CA THR A 129 -19.44 14.21 16.03
C THR A 129 -20.92 13.92 16.18
N ASN A 130 -21.31 13.26 17.27
CA ASN A 130 -22.73 13.17 17.63
C ASN A 130 -23.17 14.57 18.02
N THR A 131 -23.74 15.34 17.09
CA THR A 131 -24.67 16.40 17.48
C THR A 131 -25.85 15.71 18.13
N SER A 132 -25.92 15.87 19.45
CA SER A 132 -27.03 15.46 20.30
C SER A 132 -28.25 16.32 19.97
#